data_AF-A0A379FHV3-F1
#
_entry.id   AF-A0A379FHV3-F1
#
_cell.length_a   1.000
_cell.length_b   1.000
_cell.length_c   1.000
_cell.angle_alpha   90.00
_cell.angle_beta   90.00
_cell.angle_gamma   90.00
#
_symmetry.space_group_name_H-M   'P 1'
#
loop_
_entity.id
_entity.type
_entity.pdbx_description
1 polymer ?
#
loop_
_entity_poly.entity_id
_entity_poly.type
_entity_poly.pdbx_seq_one_letter_code
_entity_poly.pdbx_strand_id
1 'polypeptide(L)'
;MLSGFPWLQFGYSQIDGPLKGIAPIFGVTMITFLLTIISGLIAVAIYRKSLYSAVIGAILLLLPISFKSYQWYQPLTDETQEIALVQGNIAQSLKWQPGTLESTLNTYLTLSRPFIGKANLIIWPESAIPDVEIQQQGFLAQLDKQLRAQDTHLMTGIIDARPTLEGYRFYNSVITLGEHYAYQYPATDRYNKHHLVPFGEYVPLESLLRPLAPFF
;
A
#
# COMPACT_ATOMS: atom_id res chain seq x y z
N MET A 1 14.00 -16.35 -0.05
CA MET A 1 14.81 -16.32 1.19
C MET A 1 15.30 -14.92 1.49
N LEU A 2 15.84 -14.20 0.50
CA LEU A 2 15.91 -12.73 0.52
C LEU A 2 14.82 -12.25 -0.45
N SER A 3 13.79 -11.58 0.05
CA SER A 3 12.62 -11.20 -0.76
C SER A 3 12.89 -9.99 -1.69
N GLY A 4 14.09 -9.41 -1.57
CA GLY A 4 14.51 -8.21 -2.30
C GLY A 4 14.29 -6.94 -1.47
N PHE A 5 15.16 -5.95 -1.65
CA PHE A 5 15.03 -4.61 -1.05
C PHE A 5 15.26 -3.54 -2.12
N PRO A 6 14.31 -3.38 -3.07
CA PRO A 6 14.48 -2.55 -4.26
C PRO A 6 14.29 -1.04 -3.98
N TRP A 7 14.83 -0.57 -2.85
CA TRP A 7 14.78 0.82 -2.41
C TRP A 7 15.76 1.72 -3.18
N LEU A 8 15.48 3.03 -3.19
CA LEU A 8 16.35 4.07 -3.73
C LEU A 8 16.68 3.94 -5.23
N GLN A 9 15.74 3.45 -6.04
CA GLN A 9 15.93 3.45 -7.50
C GLN A 9 15.83 4.89 -8.04
N PHE A 10 16.85 5.31 -8.80
CA PHE A 10 16.92 6.67 -9.35
C PHE A 10 15.74 7.03 -10.25
N GLY A 11 15.09 6.05 -10.88
CA GLY A 11 13.90 6.29 -11.70
C GLY A 11 12.78 7.01 -10.94
N TYR A 12 12.62 6.76 -9.63
CA TYR A 12 11.62 7.45 -8.80
C TYR A 12 11.91 8.95 -8.63
N SER A 13 13.17 9.39 -8.76
CA SER A 13 13.52 10.82 -8.72
C SER A 13 12.90 11.62 -9.87
N GLN A 14 12.44 10.93 -10.92
CA GLN A 14 11.89 11.54 -12.12
C GLN A 14 10.37 11.61 -12.11
N ILE A 15 9.69 11.38 -10.98
CA ILE A 15 8.23 11.45 -10.90
C ILE A 15 7.68 12.80 -11.42
N ASP A 16 8.37 13.89 -11.10
CA ASP A 16 8.09 15.24 -11.61
C ASP A 16 9.09 15.71 -12.68
N GLY A 17 10.05 14.84 -13.03
CA GLY A 17 11.16 15.12 -13.92
C GLY A 17 10.81 15.02 -15.42
N PRO A 18 11.79 15.32 -16.29
CA PRO A 18 11.63 15.25 -17.75
C PRO A 18 11.36 13.82 -18.26
N LEU A 19 11.82 12.79 -17.55
CA LEU A 19 11.70 11.39 -17.98
C LEU A 19 10.37 10.73 -17.59
N LYS A 20 9.46 11.42 -16.90
CA LYS A 20 8.24 10.81 -16.35
C LYS A 20 7.31 10.19 -17.40
N GLY A 21 7.32 10.72 -18.63
CA GLY A 21 6.51 10.21 -19.74
C GLY A 21 6.89 8.78 -20.19
N ILE A 22 8.06 8.27 -19.75
CA ILE A 22 8.50 6.90 -20.02
C ILE A 22 7.86 5.89 -19.08
N ALA A 23 7.50 6.28 -17.86
CA ALA A 23 6.98 5.36 -16.84
C ALA A 23 5.72 4.59 -17.31
N PRO A 24 4.72 5.22 -17.95
CA PRO A 24 3.54 4.50 -18.44
C PRO A 24 3.82 3.51 -19.58
N ILE A 25 4.94 3.66 -20.30
CA ILE A 25 5.25 2.86 -21.49
C ILE A 25 6.15 1.66 -21.13
N PHE A 26 7.21 1.92 -20.36
CA PHE A 26 8.27 0.93 -20.10
C PHE A 26 8.57 0.73 -18.60
N GLY A 27 7.83 1.42 -17.72
CA GLY A 27 8.02 1.33 -16.27
C GLY A 27 9.21 2.14 -15.74
N VAL A 28 9.31 2.20 -14.41
CA VAL A 28 10.33 2.99 -13.69
C VAL A 28 11.76 2.47 -13.88
N THR A 29 11.92 1.18 -14.15
CA THR A 29 13.24 0.57 -14.39
C THR A 29 13.88 1.10 -15.66
N MET A 30 13.10 1.38 -16.72
CA MET A 30 13.60 2.01 -17.94
C MET A 30 14.12 3.43 -17.66
N ILE A 31 13.45 4.18 -16.78
CA ILE A 31 13.92 5.51 -16.37
C ILE A 31 15.28 5.40 -15.66
N THR A 32 15.42 4.43 -14.76
CA THR A 32 16.70 4.17 -14.07
C THR A 32 17.80 3.84 -15.09
N PHE A 33 17.51 2.98 -16.07
CA PHE A 33 18.43 2.64 -17.16
C PHE A 33 18.86 3.85 -17.99
N LEU A 34 17.91 4.69 -18.40
CA LEU A 34 18.18 5.93 -19.14
C LEU A 34 19.02 6.92 -18.33
N LEU A 35 18.72 7.09 -17.04
CA LEU A 35 19.53 7.93 -16.16
C LEU A 35 20.97 7.43 -16.09
N THR A 36 21.19 6.12 -15.96
CA THR A 36 22.54 5.54 -15.96
C THR A 36 23.29 5.85 -17.26
N ILE A 37 22.63 5.72 -18.42
CA ILE A 37 23.22 6.05 -19.73
C ILE A 37 23.54 7.54 -19.82
N ILE A 38 22.59 8.41 -19.47
CA ILE A 38 22.75 9.87 -19.54
C ILE A 38 23.89 10.32 -18.63
N SER A 39 23.94 9.83 -17.39
CA SER A 39 25.04 10.13 -16.46
C SER A 39 26.39 9.65 -16.99
N GLY A 40 26.44 8.45 -17.60
CA GLY A 40 27.64 7.95 -18.27
C GLY A 40 28.09 8.83 -19.43
N LEU A 41 27.16 9.27 -20.28
CA LEU A 41 27.44 10.17 -21.41
C LEU A 41 27.95 11.54 -20.94
N ILE A 42 27.38 12.08 -19.86
CA ILE A 42 27.85 13.33 -19.24
C ILE A 42 29.29 13.16 -18.72
N ALA A 43 29.59 12.05 -18.03
CA ALA A 43 30.93 11.78 -17.54
C ALA A 43 31.96 11.70 -18.67
N VAL A 44 31.61 11.02 -19.78
CA VAL A 44 32.47 10.94 -20.98
C VAL A 44 32.62 12.31 -21.65
N ALA A 45 31.54 13.09 -21.76
CA ALA A 45 31.56 14.42 -22.33
C ALA A 45 32.54 15.34 -21.57
N ILE A 46 32.53 15.28 -20.24
CA ILE A 46 33.42 16.07 -19.37
C ILE A 46 34.87 15.58 -19.50
N TYR A 47 35.10 14.27 -19.33
CA TYR A 47 36.45 13.72 -19.28
C TYR A 47 37.18 13.78 -20.64
N ARG A 48 36.48 13.41 -21.72
CA ARG A 48 37.04 13.39 -23.08
C ARG A 48 36.79 14.69 -23.87
N LYS A 49 36.13 15.68 -23.25
CA LYS A 49 35.69 16.92 -23.92
C LYS A 49 34.88 16.64 -25.21
N SER A 50 34.07 15.58 -25.18
CA SER A 50 33.33 15.10 -26.35
C SER A 50 31.98 15.79 -26.48
N LEU A 51 31.86 16.71 -27.44
CA LEU A 51 30.58 17.37 -27.74
C LEU A 51 29.51 16.37 -28.19
N TYR A 52 29.89 15.35 -28.95
CA TYR A 52 28.97 14.30 -29.41
C TYR A 52 28.28 13.58 -28.25
N SER A 53 29.03 13.22 -27.21
CA SER A 53 28.47 12.57 -26.01
C SER A 53 27.51 13.49 -25.25
N ALA A 54 27.85 14.79 -25.15
CA ALA A 54 26.98 15.79 -24.52
C ALA A 54 25.65 15.94 -25.28
N VAL A 55 25.72 16.02 -26.62
CA VAL A 55 24.54 16.17 -27.48
C VAL A 55 23.62 14.95 -27.37
N ILE A 56 24.15 13.72 -27.42
CA ILE A 56 23.32 12.52 -27.24
C ILE A 56 22.70 12.47 -25.86
N GLY A 57 23.48 12.78 -24.81
CA GLY A 57 22.96 12.84 -23.45
C GLY A 57 21.81 13.84 -23.31
N ALA A 58 21.94 15.02 -23.91
CA ALA A 58 20.89 16.03 -23.95
C ALA A 58 19.65 15.56 -24.73
N ILE A 59 19.84 14.94 -25.90
CA ILE A 59 18.73 14.39 -26.69
C ILE A 59 17.98 13.32 -25.89
N LEU A 60 18.68 12.38 -25.26
CA LEU A 60 18.05 11.34 -24.45
C LEU A 60 17.30 11.90 -23.24
N LEU A 61 17.79 12.99 -22.65
CA LEU A 61 17.12 13.66 -21.53
C LEU A 61 15.86 14.44 -21.98
N LEU A 62 15.92 15.09 -23.13
CA LEU A 62 14.87 16.00 -23.59
C LEU A 62 13.80 15.32 -24.45
N LEU A 63 14.14 14.26 -25.20
CA LEU A 63 13.21 13.54 -26.07
C LEU A 63 11.94 13.07 -25.32
N PRO A 64 12.02 12.54 -24.09
CA PRO A 64 10.83 12.10 -23.36
C PRO A 64 9.86 13.19 -22.94
N ILE A 65 10.28 14.46 -22.96
CA ILE A 65 9.44 15.60 -22.56
C ILE A 65 8.21 15.70 -23.47
N SER A 66 8.34 15.34 -24.76
CA SER A 66 7.21 15.32 -25.70
C SER A 66 6.08 14.38 -25.27
N PHE A 67 6.38 13.34 -24.50
CA PHE A 67 5.38 12.39 -24.00
C PHE A 67 4.75 12.81 -22.67
N LYS A 68 5.26 13.88 -22.02
CA LYS A 68 4.78 14.32 -20.69
C LYS A 68 3.29 14.69 -20.68
N SER A 69 2.79 15.23 -21.78
CA SER A 69 1.40 15.71 -21.89
C SER A 69 0.44 14.64 -22.42
N TYR A 70 0.92 13.44 -22.74
CA TYR A 70 0.07 12.38 -23.24
C TYR A 70 -0.71 11.74 -22.08
N GLN A 71 -2.03 11.79 -22.15
CA GLN A 71 -2.91 11.14 -21.18
C GLN A 71 -3.24 9.73 -21.66
N TRP A 72 -2.71 8.72 -20.95
CA TRP A 72 -2.97 7.30 -21.20
C TRP A 72 -4.31 6.82 -20.62
N TYR A 73 -5.09 7.70 -20.00
CA TYR A 73 -6.36 7.41 -19.35
C TYR A 73 -7.40 8.46 -19.70
N GLN A 74 -8.67 8.09 -19.61
CA GLN A 74 -9.80 9.01 -19.75
C GLN A 74 -10.53 9.11 -18.41
N PRO A 75 -10.66 10.31 -17.81
CA PRO A 75 -11.45 10.49 -16.60
C PRO A 75 -12.94 10.19 -16.85
N LEU A 76 -13.56 9.41 -15.98
CA LEU A 76 -15.01 9.21 -15.94
C LEU A 76 -15.62 10.21 -14.95
N THR A 77 -15.89 11.43 -15.42
CA THR A 77 -16.37 12.52 -14.55
C THR A 77 -17.75 12.24 -13.94
N ASP A 78 -18.57 11.46 -14.64
CA ASP A 78 -19.94 11.14 -14.22
C ASP A 78 -19.99 10.06 -13.12
N GLU A 79 -18.86 9.40 -12.84
CA GLU A 79 -18.73 8.35 -11.81
C GLU A 79 -17.90 8.81 -10.60
N THR A 80 -17.78 10.13 -10.39
CA THR A 80 -17.00 10.69 -9.27
C THR A 80 -17.50 10.18 -7.92
N GLN A 81 -16.60 9.61 -7.12
CA GLN A 81 -16.87 9.09 -5.78
C GLN A 81 -16.20 9.96 -4.70
N GLU A 82 -16.87 10.17 -3.57
CA GLU A 82 -16.28 10.78 -2.39
C GLU A 82 -15.62 9.72 -1.51
N ILE A 83 -14.31 9.86 -1.23
CA ILE A 83 -13.52 8.91 -0.47
C ILE A 83 -12.93 9.60 0.78
N ALA A 84 -13.15 9.01 1.95
CA ALA A 84 -12.58 9.48 3.22
C ALA A 84 -11.46 8.55 3.70
N LEU A 85 -10.24 9.08 3.85
CA LEU A 85 -9.10 8.37 4.42
C LEU A 85 -8.93 8.75 5.90
N VAL A 86 -9.06 7.79 6.81
CA VAL A 86 -9.02 8.05 8.26
C VAL A 86 -7.65 7.77 8.84
N GLN A 87 -6.99 8.78 9.38
CA GLN A 87 -5.69 8.66 10.02
C GLN A 87 -5.82 8.73 11.55
N GLY A 88 -5.86 7.57 12.22
CA GLY A 88 -6.04 7.49 13.67
C GLY A 88 -4.86 8.00 14.51
N ASN A 89 -3.65 8.08 13.91
CA ASN A 89 -2.42 8.52 14.58
C ASN A 89 -2.13 7.79 15.92
N ILE A 90 -2.45 6.49 15.97
CA ILE A 90 -2.23 5.66 17.16
C ILE A 90 -0.73 5.37 17.29
N ALA A 91 -0.15 5.71 18.44
CA ALA A 91 1.27 5.48 18.70
C ALA A 91 1.61 3.99 18.64
N GLN A 92 2.71 3.63 17.95
CA GLN A 92 3.12 2.24 17.76
C GLN A 92 3.32 1.49 19.08
N SER A 93 3.81 2.17 20.13
CA SER A 93 3.99 1.60 21.46
C SER A 93 2.68 1.22 22.15
N LEU A 94 1.56 1.84 21.79
CA LEU A 94 0.23 1.62 22.36
C LEU A 94 -0.62 0.66 21.52
N LYS A 95 -0.32 0.52 20.23
CA LYS A 95 -1.15 -0.18 19.24
C LYS A 95 -1.50 -1.62 19.65
N TRP A 96 -0.57 -2.33 20.28
CA TRP A 96 -0.74 -3.74 20.68
C TRP A 96 -0.74 -3.93 22.20
N GLN A 97 -0.92 -2.85 22.97
CA GLN A 97 -1.00 -2.94 24.42
C GLN A 97 -2.38 -3.46 24.86
N PRO A 98 -2.44 -4.39 25.81
CA PRO A 98 -3.71 -4.78 26.42
C PRO A 98 -4.46 -3.54 26.96
N GLY A 99 -5.76 -3.45 26.67
CA GLY A 99 -6.62 -2.35 27.14
C GLY A 99 -6.70 -1.12 26.22
N THR A 100 -5.95 -1.04 25.12
CA THR A 100 -6.01 0.10 24.18
C THR A 100 -6.95 -0.14 22.98
N LEU A 101 -7.43 -1.37 22.81
CA LEU A 101 -8.29 -1.78 21.70
C LEU A 101 -9.56 -0.91 21.61
N GLU A 102 -10.33 -0.81 22.71
CA GLU A 102 -11.58 -0.05 22.72
C GLU A 102 -11.36 1.44 22.39
N SER A 103 -10.33 2.06 22.97
CA SER A 103 -9.95 3.43 22.65
C SER A 103 -9.59 3.59 21.17
N THR A 104 -8.87 2.62 20.59
CA THR A 104 -8.48 2.63 19.18
C THR A 104 -9.70 2.54 18.26
N LEU A 105 -10.60 1.59 18.53
CA LEU A 105 -11.85 1.43 17.78
C LEU A 105 -12.72 2.69 17.90
N ASN A 106 -12.84 3.26 19.09
CA ASN A 106 -13.62 4.48 19.31
C ASN A 106 -13.02 5.69 18.56
N THR A 107 -11.69 5.81 18.49
CA THR A 107 -11.04 6.86 17.68
C THR A 107 -11.41 6.72 16.20
N TYR A 108 -11.29 5.51 15.62
CA TYR A 108 -11.66 5.28 14.22
C TYR A 108 -13.14 5.53 13.95
N LEU A 109 -14.03 5.05 14.82
CA LEU A 109 -15.47 5.32 14.71
C LEU A 109 -15.77 6.82 14.78
N THR A 110 -15.17 7.54 15.73
CA THR A 110 -15.39 8.97 15.92
C THR A 110 -14.95 9.77 14.70
N LEU A 111 -13.78 9.45 14.15
CA LEU A 111 -13.25 10.11 12.95
C LEU A 111 -14.04 9.77 11.69
N SER A 112 -14.64 8.57 11.61
CA SER A 112 -15.42 8.12 10.45
C SER A 112 -16.85 8.69 10.46
N ARG A 113 -17.42 8.92 11.65
CA ARG A 113 -18.83 9.29 11.82
C ARG A 113 -19.32 10.46 10.95
N PRO A 114 -18.55 11.56 10.76
CA PRO A 114 -19.01 12.68 9.93
C PRO A 114 -19.19 12.35 8.44
N PHE A 115 -18.61 11.24 7.98
CA PHE A 115 -18.55 10.82 6.58
C PHE A 115 -19.50 9.65 6.25
N ILE A 116 -20.04 8.97 7.27
CA ILE A 116 -21.06 7.94 7.06
C ILE A 116 -22.32 8.61 6.47
N GLY A 117 -22.78 8.10 5.32
CA GLY A 117 -23.89 8.67 4.54
C GLY A 117 -23.52 9.87 3.66
N LYS A 118 -22.22 10.20 3.57
CA LYS A 118 -21.70 11.27 2.69
C LYS A 118 -20.64 10.77 1.73
N ALA A 119 -19.63 10.08 2.27
CA ALA A 119 -18.61 9.42 1.46
C ALA A 119 -19.14 8.08 0.94
N ASN A 120 -18.78 7.73 -0.29
CA ASN A 120 -19.05 6.40 -0.85
C ASN A 120 -18.15 5.34 -0.22
N LEU A 121 -16.90 5.71 0.10
CA LEU A 121 -15.91 4.81 0.68
C LEU A 121 -15.14 5.48 1.81
N ILE A 122 -15.05 4.79 2.94
CA ILE A 122 -14.15 5.11 4.04
C ILE A 122 -13.00 4.10 4.04
N ILE A 123 -11.77 4.55 4.25
CA ILE A 123 -10.60 3.67 4.33
C ILE A 123 -9.87 3.89 5.66
N TRP A 124 -9.67 2.79 6.39
CA TRP A 124 -8.81 2.73 7.56
C TRP A 124 -7.47 2.07 7.18
N PRO A 125 -6.37 2.43 7.86
CA PRO A 125 -5.03 1.97 7.50
C PRO A 125 -4.78 0.50 7.87
N GLU A 126 -3.55 0.04 7.61
CA GLU A 126 -3.07 -1.30 7.93
C GLU A 126 -3.17 -1.61 9.44
N SER A 127 -3.77 -2.77 9.75
CA SER A 127 -4.05 -3.23 11.11
C SER A 127 -4.69 -2.14 11.99
N ALA A 128 -5.67 -1.41 11.45
CA ALA A 128 -6.40 -0.38 12.17
C ALA A 128 -7.25 -0.95 13.31
N ILE A 129 -7.67 -2.21 13.18
CA ILE A 129 -8.28 -3.01 14.24
C ILE A 129 -7.16 -3.87 14.86
N PRO A 130 -6.62 -3.50 16.03
CA PRO A 130 -5.47 -4.18 16.64
C PRO A 130 -5.91 -5.44 17.40
N ASP A 131 -6.67 -6.31 16.74
CA ASP A 131 -7.10 -7.61 17.23
C ASP A 131 -7.34 -8.56 16.04
N VAL A 132 -7.58 -9.83 16.32
CA VAL A 132 -7.88 -10.84 15.31
C VAL A 132 -9.35 -10.78 14.87
N GLU A 133 -9.58 -10.93 13.56
CA GLU A 133 -10.88 -10.82 12.91
C GLU A 133 -11.96 -11.71 13.54
N ILE A 134 -11.60 -12.94 13.93
CA ILE A 134 -12.52 -13.90 14.54
C ILE A 134 -13.03 -13.43 15.92
N GLN A 135 -12.29 -12.60 16.65
CA GLN A 135 -12.70 -12.06 17.94
C GLN A 135 -13.56 -10.79 17.79
N GLN A 136 -13.51 -10.13 16.63
CA GLN A 136 -14.18 -8.85 16.38
C GLN A 136 -15.49 -8.98 15.58
N GLN A 137 -16.03 -10.20 15.40
CA GLN A 137 -17.24 -10.43 14.61
C GLN A 137 -18.45 -9.61 15.09
N GLY A 138 -18.62 -9.43 16.40
CA GLY A 138 -19.71 -8.61 16.95
C GLY A 138 -19.59 -7.13 16.59
N PHE A 139 -18.37 -6.58 16.68
CA PHE A 139 -18.07 -5.21 16.28
C PHE A 139 -18.25 -5.01 14.77
N LEU A 140 -17.68 -5.90 13.96
CA LEU A 140 -17.74 -5.85 12.50
C LEU A 140 -19.18 -5.96 12.00
N ALA A 141 -19.99 -6.86 12.54
CA ALA A 141 -21.39 -7.00 12.16
C ALA A 141 -22.24 -5.75 12.50
N GLN A 142 -21.96 -5.11 13.65
CA GLN A 142 -22.65 -3.87 14.02
C GLN A 142 -22.24 -2.70 13.12
N LEU A 143 -20.95 -2.57 12.82
CA LEU A 143 -20.42 -1.54 11.95
C LEU A 143 -20.92 -1.72 10.50
N ASP A 144 -20.87 -2.95 9.97
CA ASP A 144 -21.42 -3.31 8.67
C ASP A 144 -22.89 -2.90 8.55
N LYS A 145 -23.72 -3.23 9.55
CA LYS A 145 -25.13 -2.84 9.54
C LYS A 145 -25.33 -1.32 9.49
N GLN A 146 -24.52 -0.55 10.22
CA GLN A 146 -24.60 0.92 10.20
C GLN A 146 -24.20 1.50 8.85
N LEU A 147 -23.12 0.97 8.27
CA LEU A 147 -22.57 1.36 6.98
C LEU A 147 -23.56 1.08 5.83
N ARG A 148 -24.12 -0.13 5.77
CA ARG A 148 -25.15 -0.51 4.79
C ARG A 148 -26.41 0.34 4.88
N ALA A 149 -26.81 0.72 6.10
CA ALA A 149 -27.99 1.56 6.31
C ALA A 149 -27.81 3.00 5.79
N GLN A 150 -26.58 3.40 5.46
CA GLN A 150 -26.23 4.74 4.98
C GLN A 150 -25.54 4.69 3.61
N ASP A 151 -25.56 3.54 2.93
CA ASP A 151 -24.92 3.35 1.61
C ASP A 151 -23.45 3.82 1.58
N THR A 152 -22.69 3.43 2.60
CA THR A 152 -21.27 3.77 2.76
C THR A 152 -20.46 2.49 2.89
N HIS A 153 -19.38 2.37 2.13
CA HIS A 153 -18.46 1.23 2.23
C HIS A 153 -17.29 1.54 3.16
N LEU A 154 -16.71 0.51 3.78
CA LEU A 154 -15.48 0.60 4.56
C LEU A 154 -14.48 -0.45 4.12
N MET A 155 -13.25 -0.03 3.84
CA MET A 155 -12.07 -0.89 3.71
C MET A 155 -11.16 -0.70 4.91
N THR A 156 -10.80 -1.78 5.61
CA THR A 156 -9.96 -1.68 6.81
C THR A 156 -8.96 -2.82 6.92
N GLY A 157 -7.77 -2.51 7.44
CA GLY A 157 -6.75 -3.51 7.77
C GLY A 157 -7.03 -4.20 9.10
N ILE A 158 -6.93 -5.53 9.14
CA ILE A 158 -7.11 -6.39 10.32
C ILE A 158 -6.21 -7.63 10.24
N ILE A 159 -5.92 -8.25 11.39
CA ILE A 159 -5.22 -9.55 11.42
C ILE A 159 -6.26 -10.67 11.32
N ASP A 160 -6.11 -11.58 10.36
CA ASP A 160 -6.94 -12.80 10.23
C ASP A 160 -6.17 -13.99 10.80
N ALA A 161 -6.66 -14.56 11.91
CA ALA A 161 -6.17 -15.81 12.47
C ALA A 161 -7.07 -16.95 11.97
N ARG A 162 -6.72 -17.53 10.82
CA ARG A 162 -7.55 -18.51 10.14
C ARG A 162 -7.30 -19.92 10.67
N PRO A 163 -8.34 -20.65 11.12
CA PRO A 163 -8.19 -22.05 11.51
C PRO A 163 -7.71 -22.94 10.35
N THR A 164 -6.84 -23.90 10.67
CA THR A 164 -6.29 -24.92 9.77
C THR A 164 -6.21 -26.25 10.52
N LEU A 165 -5.93 -27.36 9.81
CA LEU A 165 -5.75 -28.69 10.44
C LEU A 165 -4.58 -28.72 11.44
N GLU A 166 -3.61 -27.81 11.30
CA GLU A 166 -2.37 -27.75 12.09
C GLU A 166 -2.37 -26.63 13.13
N GLY A 167 -3.50 -25.94 13.34
CA GLY A 167 -3.62 -24.79 14.23
C GLY A 167 -4.13 -23.55 13.51
N TYR A 168 -3.46 -22.41 13.64
CA TYR A 168 -3.87 -21.15 13.00
C TYR A 168 -2.85 -20.66 12.00
N ARG A 169 -3.32 -20.10 10.89
CA ARG A 169 -2.52 -19.33 9.95
C ARG A 169 -2.89 -17.86 10.04
N PHE A 170 -1.89 -17.03 10.34
CA PHE A 170 -2.07 -15.60 10.47
C PHE A 170 -1.86 -14.88 9.14
N TYR A 171 -2.73 -13.92 8.85
CA TYR A 171 -2.63 -13.03 7.69
C TYR A 171 -2.81 -11.59 8.11
N ASN A 172 -2.00 -10.71 7.53
CA ASN A 172 -2.29 -9.28 7.51
C ASN A 172 -3.25 -9.03 6.35
N SER A 173 -4.47 -8.60 6.65
CA SER A 173 -5.59 -8.63 5.71
C SER A 173 -6.25 -7.27 5.60
N VAL A 174 -6.84 -7.00 4.43
CA VAL A 174 -7.82 -5.93 4.22
C VAL A 174 -9.18 -6.59 4.01
N ILE A 175 -10.19 -6.10 4.71
CA ILE A 175 -11.59 -6.56 4.60
C ILE A 175 -12.51 -5.41 4.20
N THR A 176 -13.66 -5.76 3.61
CA THR A 176 -14.73 -4.83 3.25
C THR A 176 -15.95 -4.98 4.17
N LEU A 177 -16.63 -3.87 4.43
CA LEU A 177 -17.91 -3.78 5.14
C LEU A 177 -18.80 -2.75 4.44
N GLY A 178 -20.12 -2.80 4.67
CA GLY A 178 -21.04 -1.87 4.00
C GLY A 178 -21.51 -2.34 2.63
N GLU A 179 -21.19 -3.58 2.25
CA GLU A 179 -21.58 -4.18 0.98
C GLU A 179 -23.09 -4.44 0.86
N HIS A 180 -23.58 -4.84 -0.31
CA HIS A 180 -25.02 -5.16 -0.46
C HIS A 180 -25.50 -6.34 0.40
N TYR A 181 -24.59 -7.17 0.89
CA TYR A 181 -24.84 -8.30 1.77
C TYR A 181 -24.16 -8.08 3.13
N ALA A 182 -24.70 -8.72 4.17
CA ALA A 182 -24.12 -8.63 5.50
C ALA A 182 -22.72 -9.24 5.52
N TYR A 183 -21.78 -8.58 6.20
CA TYR A 183 -20.45 -9.14 6.43
C TYR A 183 -20.52 -10.51 7.12
N GLN A 184 -19.77 -11.48 6.61
CA GLN A 184 -19.70 -12.85 7.12
C GLN A 184 -18.26 -13.33 7.10
N TYR A 185 -17.81 -14.00 8.17
CA TYR A 185 -16.48 -14.59 8.22
C TYR A 185 -16.47 -16.04 7.70
N PRO A 186 -15.49 -16.43 6.87
CA PRO A 186 -14.53 -15.56 6.19
C PRO A 186 -15.16 -14.87 4.96
N ALA A 187 -15.07 -13.54 4.90
CA ALA A 187 -15.54 -12.76 3.76
C ALA A 187 -14.77 -13.12 2.48
N THR A 188 -15.45 -13.24 1.35
CA THR A 188 -14.80 -13.51 0.05
C THR A 188 -14.08 -12.28 -0.49
N ASP A 189 -14.63 -11.10 -0.24
CA ASP A 189 -14.05 -9.83 -0.64
C ASP A 189 -13.02 -9.36 0.40
N ARG A 190 -11.79 -9.85 0.23
CA ARG A 190 -10.65 -9.54 1.09
C ARG A 190 -9.34 -9.62 0.33
N TYR A 191 -8.32 -8.95 0.84
CA TYR A 191 -6.95 -9.10 0.39
C TYR A 191 -6.07 -9.57 1.54
N ASN A 192 -5.28 -10.64 1.32
CA ASN A 192 -4.27 -11.09 2.26
C ASN A 192 -2.88 -10.71 1.73
N LYS A 193 -2.06 -10.06 2.56
CA LYS A 193 -0.72 -9.60 2.20
C LYS A 193 0.13 -10.74 1.65
N HIS A 194 0.61 -10.56 0.41
CA HIS A 194 1.38 -11.59 -0.28
C HIS A 194 2.89 -11.49 0.00
N HIS A 195 3.45 -10.28 -0.06
CA HIS A 195 4.88 -10.05 0.13
C HIS A 195 5.14 -9.62 1.58
N LEU A 196 5.65 -10.56 2.38
CA LEU A 196 5.94 -10.34 3.79
C LEU A 196 7.32 -9.72 4.00
N VAL A 197 7.45 -8.89 5.03
CA VAL A 197 8.72 -8.28 5.43
C VAL A 197 9.56 -9.32 6.19
N PRO A 198 10.76 -9.70 5.70
CA PRO A 198 11.65 -10.59 6.44
C PRO A 198 12.01 -10.03 7.81
N PHE A 199 12.08 -10.88 8.83
CA PHE A 199 12.35 -10.56 10.25
C PHE A 199 11.31 -9.69 10.96
N GLY A 200 10.38 -9.04 10.24
CA GLY A 200 9.25 -8.34 10.82
C GLY A 200 7.98 -9.20 10.89
N GLU A 201 7.66 -9.87 9.79
CA GLU A 201 6.41 -10.64 9.63
C GLU A 201 6.65 -12.15 9.50
N TYR A 202 7.88 -12.58 9.17
CA TYR A 202 8.27 -13.98 9.18
C TYR A 202 9.76 -14.14 9.45
N VAL A 203 10.19 -15.34 9.86
CA VAL A 203 11.59 -15.69 10.07
C VAL A 203 12.11 -16.48 8.87
N PRO A 204 13.02 -15.92 8.03
CA PRO A 204 13.69 -16.69 6.99
C PRO A 204 14.50 -17.84 7.62
N LEU A 205 14.62 -19.00 6.95
CA LEU A 205 15.37 -20.15 7.50
C LEU A 205 14.90 -20.53 8.92
N GLU A 206 13.59 -20.58 9.15
CA GLU A 206 13.01 -20.76 10.49
C GLU A 206 13.59 -21.97 11.26
N SER A 207 13.89 -23.07 10.57
CA SER A 207 14.45 -24.29 11.17
C SER A 207 15.86 -24.09 11.75
N LEU A 208 16.63 -23.14 11.20
CA LEU A 208 17.99 -22.83 11.64
C LEU A 208 18.03 -21.65 12.61
N LEU A 209 17.20 -20.62 12.38
CA LEU A 209 17.27 -19.36 13.14
C LEU A 209 16.46 -19.36 14.43
N ARG A 210 15.29 -20.02 14.48
CA ARG A 210 14.47 -20.05 15.71
C ARG A 210 15.18 -20.67 16.92
N PRO A 211 16.01 -21.73 16.76
CA PRO A 211 16.78 -22.28 17.89
C PRO A 211 17.90 -21.34 18.40
N LEU A 212 18.44 -20.46 17.55
CA LEU A 212 19.59 -19.61 17.86
C LEU A 212 19.18 -18.26 18.44
N ALA A 213 18.03 -17.74 17.99
CA ALA A 213 17.41 -16.58 18.54
C ALA A 213 15.89 -16.76 18.44
N PRO A 214 15.19 -17.02 19.57
CA PRO A 214 13.74 -17.12 19.59
C PRO A 214 13.16 -15.71 19.43
N PHE A 215 13.27 -15.17 18.22
CA PHE A 215 12.47 -14.05 17.79
C PHE A 215 11.10 -14.59 17.39
N PHE A 216 10.07 -14.01 18.00
CA PHE A 216 8.65 -14.38 17.97
C PHE A 216 8.25 -15.54 18.87
#